data_AF-A0A0A0AL60-F1
#
_entry.id   AF-A0A0A0AL60-F1
#
_cell.length_a   1.000
_cell.length_b   1.000
_cell.length_c   1.000
_cell.angle_alpha   90.00
_cell.angle_beta   90.00
_cell.angle_gamma   90.00
#
_symmetry.space_group_name_H-M   'P 1'
#
loop_
_entity.id
_entity.type
_entity.pdbx_description
1 polymer ?
#
loop_
_entity_poly.entity_id
_entity_poly.type
_entity_poly.pdbx_seq_one_letter_code
_entity_poly.pdbx_strand_id
1 'polypeptide(L)'
;QVFQDYGFHPLVQRWIIGQCLCVDERTVSSYGIRRDGDTAFLYLLSAKMAELTEQRYEEDQAQVMLRSTSSPTDDAGERRKYNTLPNMSPKKG
;
A
#
# COMPACT_ATOMS: atom_id res chain seq x y z
N GLN A 1 -1.26 5.00 -3.15
CA GLN A 1 0.07 5.26 -3.79
C GLN A 1 -0.23 5.80 -5.17
N VAL A 2 0.59 6.72 -5.73
CA VAL A 2 0.30 7.36 -7.03
C VAL A 2 -0.06 6.37 -8.16
N PHE A 3 0.55 5.18 -8.18
CA PHE A 3 0.19 4.15 -9.15
C PHE A 3 -1.25 3.63 -8.97
N GLN A 4 -1.68 3.37 -7.73
CA GLN A 4 -3.03 2.91 -7.42
C GLN A 4 -4.08 4.01 -7.62
N ASP A 5 -3.73 5.25 -7.28
CA ASP A 5 -4.69 6.37 -7.24
C ASP A 5 -4.85 7.03 -8.63
N TYR A 6 -3.79 7.05 -9.43
CA TYR A 6 -3.75 7.77 -10.72
C TYR A 6 -3.27 6.91 -11.91
N GLY A 7 -2.84 5.66 -11.68
CA GLY A 7 -2.43 4.75 -12.76
C GLY A 7 -1.03 4.98 -13.32
N PHE A 8 -0.25 5.94 -12.81
CA PHE A 8 1.12 6.16 -13.28
C PHE A 8 2.06 5.11 -12.70
N HIS A 9 2.60 4.24 -13.55
CA HIS A 9 3.51 3.16 -13.12
C HIS A 9 4.78 3.69 -12.44
N PRO A 10 5.33 3.05 -11.39
CA PRO A 10 6.54 3.52 -10.71
C PRO A 10 7.72 3.82 -11.64
N LEU A 11 7.91 3.02 -12.70
CA LEU A 11 9.01 3.22 -13.68
C LEU A 11 8.96 4.58 -14.40
N VAL A 12 7.76 5.14 -14.60
CA VAL A 12 7.61 6.45 -15.25
C VAL A 12 7.67 7.62 -14.26
N GLN A 13 7.67 7.36 -12.95
CA GLN A 13 7.65 8.40 -11.93
C GLN A 13 9.06 8.92 -11.64
N ARG A 14 9.25 10.24 -11.71
CA ARG A 14 10.47 10.93 -11.26
C ARG A 14 10.11 12.01 -10.26
N TRP A 15 10.33 11.69 -8.98
CA TRP A 15 10.06 12.58 -7.87
C TRP A 15 11.17 13.59 -7.71
N ILE A 16 10.81 14.87 -7.64
CA ILE A 16 11.72 16.00 -7.47
C ILE A 16 11.26 16.79 -6.26
N ILE A 17 12.15 16.95 -5.28
CA ILE A 17 11.89 17.74 -4.07
C ILE A 17 13.03 18.74 -3.92
N GLY A 18 12.70 20.04 -3.89
CA GLY A 18 13.69 21.11 -4.00
C GLY A 18 14.44 21.03 -5.34
N GLN A 19 15.75 20.81 -5.28
CA GLN A 19 16.62 20.66 -6.47
C GLN A 19 17.15 19.22 -6.64
N CYS A 20 16.55 18.26 -5.93
CA CYS A 20 17.04 16.87 -5.88
C CYS A 20 16.07 15.93 -6.59
N LEU A 21 16.62 15.03 -7.43
CA LEU A 21 15.91 13.85 -7.92
C LEU A 21 15.91 12.78 -6.82
N CYS A 22 14.74 12.28 -6.45
CA CYS A 22 14.57 11.33 -5.37
C CYS A 22 14.87 9.89 -5.80
N VAL A 23 15.23 9.06 -4.82
CA VAL A 23 15.41 7.61 -4.96
C VAL A 23 14.54 6.88 -3.92
N ASP A 24 14.18 5.64 -4.21
CA ASP A 24 13.16 4.90 -3.45
C ASP A 24 13.60 4.51 -2.03
N GLU A 25 14.92 4.40 -1.77
CA GLU A 25 15.46 3.98 -0.47
C GLU A 25 15.46 5.09 0.58
N ARG A 26 15.09 6.32 0.20
CA ARG A 26 15.10 7.50 1.07
C ARG A 26 13.69 7.93 1.43
N THR A 27 13.52 8.35 2.67
CA THR A 27 12.25 8.90 3.13
C THR A 27 12.03 10.30 2.55
N VAL A 28 10.77 10.66 2.35
CA VAL A 28 10.38 12.00 1.89
C VAL A 28 10.85 13.10 2.87
N SER A 29 10.89 12.79 4.17
CA SER A 29 11.41 13.70 5.20
C SER A 29 12.90 14.01 5.06
N SER A 30 13.69 13.09 4.48
CA SER A 30 15.11 13.33 4.20
C SER A 30 15.32 14.38 3.09
N TYR A 31 14.31 14.61 2.25
CA TYR A 31 14.30 15.63 1.19
C TYR A 31 13.66 16.95 1.64
N GLY A 32 13.21 17.05 2.88
CA GLY A 32 12.73 18.30 3.46
C GLY A 32 11.21 18.44 3.57
N ILE A 33 10.42 17.43 3.22
CA ILE A 33 8.97 17.42 3.50
C ILE A 33 8.75 17.14 4.98
N ARG A 34 8.27 18.13 5.72
CA ARG A 34 8.11 18.14 7.18
C ARG A 34 6.76 18.62 7.65
N ARG A 35 6.03 19.39 6.83
CA ARG A 35 4.74 19.97 7.18
C ARG A 35 3.81 20.00 5.97
N ASP A 36 2.53 20.19 6.26
CA ASP A 36 1.53 20.41 5.23
C ASP A 36 1.86 21.68 4.43
N GLY A 37 1.69 21.60 3.12
CA GLY A 37 2.05 22.65 2.19
C GLY A 37 3.49 22.59 1.66
N ASP A 38 4.35 21.71 2.20
CA ASP A 38 5.63 21.43 1.56
C ASP A 38 5.41 20.77 0.20
N THR A 39 6.16 21.19 -0.81
CA THR A 39 5.90 20.85 -2.20
C THR A 39 6.86 19.77 -2.72
N ALA A 40 6.31 18.86 -3.51
CA ALA A 40 7.05 17.93 -4.36
C ALA A 40 6.54 18.03 -5.79
N PHE A 41 7.41 17.76 -6.75
CA PHE A 41 7.07 17.70 -8.17
C PHE A 41 7.21 16.25 -8.64
N LEU A 42 6.28 15.81 -9.48
CA LEU A 42 6.35 14.53 -10.15
C LEU A 42 6.53 14.79 -11.65
N TYR A 43 7.70 14.44 -12.18
CA TYR A 43 7.95 14.42 -13.60
C TYR A 43 7.63 13.02 -14.16
N LEU A 44 6.82 12.97 -15.21
CA LEU A 44 6.38 11.73 -15.81
C LEU A 44 7.15 11.45 -17.09
N LEU A 45 7.83 10.31 -17.12
CA LEU A 45 8.43 9.80 -18.34
C LEU A 45 7.35 9.25 -19.27
N SER A 46 7.63 9.23 -20.57
CA SER A 46 6.86 8.41 -21.49
C SER A 46 7.13 6.93 -21.23
N ALA A 47 6.16 6.06 -21.52
CA ALA A 47 6.33 4.60 -21.36
C ALA A 47 7.56 4.08 -22.11
N LYS A 48 7.81 4.60 -23.32
CA LYS A 48 9.00 4.25 -24.12
C LYS A 48 10.31 4.60 -23.42
N MET A 49 10.40 5.77 -22.78
CA MET A 49 11.62 6.20 -22.09
C MET A 49 11.86 5.40 -20.80
N ALA A 50 10.79 4.92 -20.17
CA ALA A 50 10.86 4.08 -18.97
C ALA A 50 10.94 2.58 -19.27
N GLU A 51 11.05 2.19 -20.55
CA GLU A 51 11.02 0.79 -21.01
C GLU A 51 9.82 0.00 -20.45
N LEU A 52 8.69 0.69 -20.26
CA LEU A 52 7.47 0.10 -19.74
C LEU A 52 6.66 -0.52 -20.87
N THR A 53 6.50 -1.84 -20.82
CA THR A 53 5.60 -2.58 -21.72
C THR A 53 4.19 -2.64 -21.16
N GLU A 54 3.21 -2.81 -22.06
CA GLU A 54 1.80 -2.97 -21.70
C GLU A 54 1.57 -4.22 -20.84
N GLN A 55 2.13 -5.37 -21.24
CA GLN A 55 2.06 -6.60 -20.45
C GLN A 55 2.56 -6.39 -19.02
N ARG A 56 3.70 -5.70 -18.83
CA ARG A 56 4.25 -5.46 -17.50
C ARG A 56 3.34 -4.58 -16.67
N TYR A 57 2.76 -3.55 -17.30
CA TYR A 57 1.80 -2.67 -16.66
C TYR A 57 0.57 -3.44 -16.14
N GLU A 58 -0.02 -4.29 -17.00
CA GLU A 58 -1.19 -5.09 -16.66
C GLU A 58 -0.91 -6.07 -15.51
N GLU A 59 0.23 -6.77 -15.56
CA GLU A 59 0.67 -7.69 -14.51
C GLU A 59 0.83 -6.98 -13.15
N ASP A 60 1.50 -5.82 -13.13
CA ASP A 60 1.72 -5.06 -11.90
C ASP A 60 0.42 -4.41 -11.40
N GLN A 61 -0.48 -4.00 -12.29
CA GLN A 61 -1.81 -3.51 -11.93
C GLN A 61 -2.67 -4.62 -11.30
N ALA A 62 -2.66 -5.82 -11.89
CA ALA A 62 -3.37 -6.98 -11.35
C ALA A 62 -2.84 -7.37 -9.96
N GLN A 63 -1.51 -7.33 -9.76
CA GLN A 63 -0.91 -7.57 -8.44
C GLN A 63 -1.36 -6.56 -7.38
N VAL A 64 -1.46 -5.27 -7.73
CA VAL A 64 -1.96 -4.24 -6.80
C VAL A 64 -3.43 -4.48 -6.44
N MET A 65 -4.27 -4.87 -7.41
CA MET A 65 -5.67 -5.23 -7.17
C MET A 65 -5.79 -6.42 -6.23
N LEU A 66 -5.01 -7.50 -6.46
CA LEU A 66 -5.00 -8.69 -5.61
C LEU A 66 -4.58 -8.38 -4.17
N ARG A 67 -3.56 -7.53 -3.98
CA ARG A 67 -3.12 -7.10 -2.64
C ARG A 67 -4.19 -6.30 -1.90
N SER A 68 -5.04 -5.59 -2.63
CA SER A 68 -6.12 -4.77 -2.07
C SER A 68 -7.33 -5.60 -1.63
N THR A 69 -7.52 -6.81 -2.18
CA THR A 69 -8.60 -7.73 -1.80
C THR A 69 -8.17 -8.75 -0.75
N SER A 70 -6.86 -8.95 -0.54
CA SER A 70 -6.31 -9.87 0.46
C SER A 70 -6.09 -9.26 1.84
N SER A 71 -6.57 -8.03 2.11
CA SER A 71 -6.60 -7.50 3.47
C SER A 71 -7.43 -8.44 4.34
N PRO A 72 -6.89 -9.00 5.44
CA PRO A 72 -7.67 -9.84 6.32
C PRO A 72 -8.77 -8.97 6.91
N THR A 73 -10.02 -9.31 6.59
CA THR A 73 -11.17 -8.93 7.39
C THR A 73 -10.97 -9.54 8.77
N ASP A 74 -10.35 -8.79 9.67
CA ASP A 74 -10.22 -9.13 11.09
C ASP A 74 -11.54 -8.79 11.83
N ASP A 75 -12.67 -9.19 11.24
CA ASP A 75 -14.00 -9.17 11.85
C ASP A 75 -14.67 -10.52 11.60
N ALA A 76 -14.04 -11.58 12.10
CA ALA A 76 -14.60 -12.92 12.07
C ALA A 76 -14.52 -13.55 13.47
N GLY A 77 -15.44 -13.09 14.33
CA GLY A 77 -16.13 -14.01 15.21
C GLY A 77 -15.64 -14.08 16.64
N GLU A 78 -16.12 -13.17 17.47
CA GLU A 78 -16.54 -13.57 18.82
C GLU A 78 -17.90 -12.98 19.15
N ARG A 79 -18.93 -13.53 18.47
CA ARG A 79 -20.27 -13.66 19.05
C ARG A 79 -20.10 -14.32 20.41
N ARG A 80 -19.97 -13.49 21.46
CA ARG A 80 -20.08 -13.88 22.86
C ARG A 80 -21.43 -14.58 23.03
N LYS A 81 -21.44 -15.88 22.84
CA LYS A 81 -22.55 -16.76 23.16
C LYS A 81 -22.66 -16.76 24.68
N TYR A 82 -23.62 -16.01 25.18
CA TYR A 82 -24.13 -16.10 26.54
C TYR A 82 -24.67 -17.53 26.71
N ASN A 83 -23.79 -18.45 27.14
CA ASN A 83 -24.19 -19.77 27.57
C ASN A 83 -24.53 -19.68 29.05
N THR A 84 -25.81 -19.46 29.34
CA THR A 84 -26.40 -19.72 30.64
C THR A 84 -26.63 -21.22 30.73
N LEU A 85 -25.91 -21.94 31.61
CA LEU A 85 -26.28 -23.20 32.29
C LEU A 85 -25.07 -23.79 33.07
N PRO A 86 -25.28 -24.51 34.18
CA PRO A 86 -24.35 -24.56 35.32
C PRO A 86 -23.20 -25.59 35.19
N ASN A 87 -22.07 -25.22 35.79
CA ASN A 87 -20.86 -26.03 35.94
C ASN A 87 -21.12 -27.28 36.83
N MET A 88 -20.91 -28.48 36.28
CA MET A 88 -20.91 -29.73 37.03
C MET A 88 -19.52 -30.37 36.94
N SER A 89 -18.73 -30.22 38.00
CA SER A 89 -17.43 -30.87 38.18
C SER A 89 -17.60 -32.36 38.48
N PRO A 90 -16.73 -33.26 37.98
CA PRO A 90 -16.52 -34.56 38.61
C PRO A 90 -15.19 -34.65 39.37
N LYS A 91 -15.29 -35.31 40.53
CA LYS A 91 -14.25 -35.59 41.52
C LYS A 91 -13.22 -36.61 41.01
N LYS A 92 -11.96 -36.43 41.44
CA LYS A 92 -10.84 -37.38 41.35
C LYS A 92 -11.20 -38.73 41.99
N GLY A 93 -10.83 -39.81 41.31
CA GLY A 93 -10.54 -41.13 41.88
C GLY A 93 -9.05 -41.40 41.75
#